data_AF-A0A536Z5X2-F1
#
_entry.id   AF-A0A536Z5X2-F1
#
_cell.length_a   1.000
_cell.length_b   1.000
_cell.length_c   1.000
_cell.angle_alpha   90.00
_cell.angle_beta   90.00
_cell.angle_gamma   90.00
#
_symmetry.space_group_name_H-M   'P 1'
#
loop_
_entity.id
_entity.type
_entity.pdbx_description
1 polymer ?
#
loop_
_entity_poly.entity_id
_entity_poly.type
_entity_poly.pdbx_seq_one_letter_code
_entity_poly.pdbx_strand_id
1 'polypeptide(L)'
;MQAHRKRHDCSRTCPVLAGSATAQNASTNTANSSGSTTRTDRSIEYHNGAVLTGTQIVYVVWYGDWSTNTAQILILADFLSNLGSSPYFQINTGYPNSAGQAPSGDLAFGGGATDAYSHGALLTEADVADVVGNAVLTGGVPLDPSGIYVVLTSPDVTVQDGATQFCLTCCNLHGTSEVAGSGFRYVFVG
;
A
#
# COMPACT_ATOMS: atom_id res chain seq x y z
N MET A 1 13.90 22.67 3.38
CA MET A 1 13.99 22.67 1.91
C MET A 1 12.82 21.85 1.39
N GLN A 2 12.00 22.39 0.48
CA GLN A 2 10.85 21.65 -0.06
C GLN A 2 11.36 20.55 -1.00
N ALA A 3 11.28 19.30 -0.55
CA ALA A 3 11.47 18.15 -1.44
C ALA A 3 10.33 18.12 -2.46
N HIS A 4 10.67 18.18 -3.73
CA HIS A 4 9.74 18.05 -4.85
C HIS A 4 9.09 16.66 -4.79
N ARG A 5 7.87 16.58 -4.24
CA ARG A 5 7.04 15.37 -4.22
C ARG A 5 6.68 15.01 -5.66
N LYS A 6 7.10 13.84 -6.13
CA LYS A 6 6.48 13.22 -7.31
C LYS A 6 5.11 12.69 -6.86
N ARG A 7 4.14 13.59 -6.71
CA ARG A 7 2.75 13.21 -6.41
C ARG A 7 2.23 12.40 -7.60
N HIS A 8 1.69 11.21 -7.33
CA HIS A 8 0.72 10.64 -8.25
C HIS A 8 -0.53 11.51 -8.11
N ASP A 9 -0.67 12.43 -9.04
CA ASP A 9 -1.80 13.33 -9.13
C ASP A 9 -3.06 12.53 -9.53
N CYS A 10 -3.96 12.25 -8.57
CA CYS A 10 -5.25 11.59 -8.82
C CYS A 10 -6.16 12.45 -9.74
N SER A 11 -5.75 13.67 -10.14
CA SER A 11 -6.44 14.46 -11.18
C SER A 11 -6.09 14.04 -12.63
N ARG A 12 -5.10 13.16 -12.85
CA ARG A 12 -4.86 12.56 -14.16
C ARG A 12 -5.77 11.34 -14.35
N THR A 13 -6.88 11.55 -15.05
CA THR A 13 -7.84 10.53 -15.49
C THR A 13 -7.14 9.27 -16.00
N CYS A 14 -7.20 8.19 -15.23
CA CYS A 14 -7.08 6.85 -15.77
C CYS A 14 -8.38 6.59 -16.55
N PRO A 15 -8.37 6.30 -17.86
CA PRO A 15 -9.60 6.01 -18.57
C PRO A 15 -10.18 4.70 -18.05
N VAL A 16 -11.12 4.79 -17.11
CA VAL A 16 -11.94 3.66 -16.67
C VAL A 16 -12.91 3.39 -17.82
N LEU A 17 -12.70 2.29 -18.56
CA LEU A 17 -13.77 1.70 -19.35
C LEU A 17 -14.83 1.21 -18.36
N ALA A 18 -15.87 2.01 -18.18
CA ALA A 18 -17.05 1.66 -17.40
C ALA A 18 -17.76 0.47 -18.08
N GLY A 19 -17.60 -0.72 -17.51
CA GLY A 19 -18.40 -1.89 -17.84
C GLY A 19 -19.13 -2.36 -16.58
N SER A 20 -20.46 -2.29 -16.59
CA SER A 20 -21.30 -2.79 -15.51
C SER A 20 -21.12 -4.31 -15.37
N ALA A 21 -20.70 -4.78 -14.19
CA ALA A 21 -20.60 -6.21 -13.91
C ALA A 21 -22.00 -6.78 -13.60
N THR A 22 -22.61 -7.46 -14.58
CA THR A 22 -23.69 -8.41 -14.32
C THR A 22 -23.10 -9.81 -14.22
N ALA A 23 -23.50 -10.56 -13.19
CA ALA A 23 -23.10 -11.95 -13.01
C ALA A 23 -23.67 -12.80 -14.15
N GLN A 24 -22.80 -13.42 -14.96
CA GLN A 24 -23.21 -14.37 -15.99
C GLN A 24 -22.99 -15.80 -15.50
N ASN A 25 -24.10 -16.40 -15.07
CA ASN A 25 -24.25 -17.84 -14.89
C ASN A 25 -24.01 -18.56 -16.23
N ALA A 26 -23.08 -19.49 -16.28
CA ALA A 26 -22.69 -20.19 -17.50
C ALA A 26 -23.68 -21.30 -17.84
N SER A 27 -24.40 -21.19 -18.96
CA SER A 27 -24.77 -22.34 -19.78
C SER A 27 -25.29 -21.95 -21.17
N THR A 28 -24.47 -22.21 -22.19
CA THR A 28 -24.75 -22.98 -23.43
C THR A 28 -24.04 -22.38 -24.65
N ASN A 29 -23.29 -23.25 -25.31
CA ASN A 29 -22.53 -23.02 -26.54
C ASN A 29 -23.38 -22.40 -27.65
N THR A 30 -22.93 -21.26 -28.19
CA THR A 30 -23.11 -20.93 -29.61
C THR A 30 -21.86 -20.21 -30.12
N ALA A 31 -21.34 -20.70 -31.24
CA ALA A 31 -20.13 -20.23 -31.88
C ALA A 31 -20.38 -18.99 -32.76
N ASN A 32 -19.28 -18.28 -33.04
CA ASN A 32 -19.03 -17.33 -34.14
C ASN A 32 -19.19 -15.83 -33.83
N SER A 33 -18.08 -15.11 -33.64
CA SER A 33 -17.37 -14.44 -34.74
C SER A 33 -16.22 -13.57 -34.23
N SER A 34 -15.17 -13.56 -35.03
CA SER A 34 -13.84 -13.00 -34.82
C SER A 34 -13.82 -11.51 -34.47
N GLY A 35 -13.07 -11.15 -33.42
CA GLY A 35 -12.74 -9.74 -33.15
C GLY A 35 -12.25 -9.44 -31.74
N SER A 36 -12.53 -10.30 -30.75
CA SER A 36 -11.91 -10.18 -29.43
C SER A 36 -10.63 -11.00 -29.41
N THR A 37 -9.48 -10.33 -29.50
CA THR A 37 -8.19 -10.94 -29.22
C THR A 37 -8.28 -11.49 -27.80
N THR A 38 -8.39 -12.80 -27.63
CA THR A 38 -8.21 -13.43 -26.33
C THR A 38 -6.89 -12.89 -25.77
N ARG A 39 -6.95 -12.12 -24.69
CA ARG A 39 -5.75 -11.58 -24.03
C ARG A 39 -5.03 -12.77 -23.41
N THR A 40 -4.20 -13.43 -24.20
CA THR A 40 -3.34 -14.54 -23.77
C THR A 40 -2.15 -14.03 -22.98
N ASP A 41 -1.90 -12.72 -23.03
CA ASP A 41 -0.90 -12.05 -22.22
C ASP A 41 -1.37 -11.95 -20.75
N ARG A 42 -0.81 -12.86 -19.95
CA ARG A 42 -0.93 -12.92 -18.49
C ARG A 42 0.21 -12.19 -17.79
N SER A 43 1.07 -11.48 -18.53
CA SER A 43 2.15 -10.71 -17.93
C SER A 43 1.58 -9.51 -17.17
N ILE A 44 2.18 -9.25 -16.02
CA ILE A 44 2.04 -7.99 -15.32
C ILE A 44 3.14 -7.08 -15.86
N GLU A 45 2.75 -5.98 -16.48
CA GLU A 45 3.67 -5.04 -17.08
C GLU A 45 4.43 -4.25 -16.00
N TYR A 46 5.74 -4.09 -16.20
CA TYR A 46 6.56 -3.24 -15.36
C TYR A 46 6.46 -1.78 -15.81
N HIS A 47 6.08 -0.88 -14.90
CA HIS A 47 5.83 0.54 -15.20
C HIS A 47 7.00 1.47 -14.80
N ASN A 48 8.24 1.00 -14.83
CA ASN A 48 9.45 1.79 -14.54
C ASN A 48 9.57 2.34 -13.11
N GLY A 49 8.84 1.76 -12.15
CA GLY A 49 8.92 2.09 -10.72
C GLY A 49 10.09 1.39 -10.02
N ALA A 50 10.53 1.90 -8.87
CA ALA A 50 11.59 1.22 -8.12
C ALA A 50 11.15 -0.19 -7.69
N VAL A 51 12.03 -1.17 -7.87
CA VAL A 51 11.86 -2.53 -7.33
C VAL A 51 12.65 -2.65 -6.04
N LEU A 52 11.97 -3.07 -4.96
CA LEU A 52 12.58 -3.26 -3.65
C LEU A 52 13.25 -4.63 -3.59
N THR A 53 14.56 -4.65 -3.75
CA THR A 53 15.38 -5.87 -3.65
C THR A 53 15.88 -6.07 -2.21
N GLY A 54 16.03 -7.33 -1.79
CA GLY A 54 16.42 -7.68 -0.42
C GLY A 54 15.23 -7.82 0.52
N THR A 55 15.47 -8.19 1.78
CA THR A 55 14.42 -8.34 2.79
C THR A 55 13.96 -6.96 3.25
N GLN A 56 12.66 -6.68 3.13
CA GLN A 56 12.11 -5.40 3.58
C GLN A 56 11.56 -5.53 5.00
N ILE A 57 11.87 -4.56 5.86
CA ILE A 57 11.31 -4.49 7.21
C ILE A 57 10.03 -3.66 7.17
N VAL A 58 8.95 -4.19 7.73
CA VAL A 58 7.65 -3.53 7.81
C VAL A 58 7.42 -3.02 9.22
N TYR A 59 7.16 -1.72 9.35
CA TYR A 59 6.77 -1.07 10.61
C TYR A 59 5.32 -0.62 10.51
N VAL A 60 4.51 -0.85 11.54
CA VAL A 60 3.09 -0.46 11.53
C VAL A 60 2.82 0.68 12.51
N VAL A 61 2.15 1.72 12.05
CA VAL A 61 1.53 2.73 12.91
C VAL A 61 0.03 2.43 12.98
N TRP A 62 -0.42 1.97 14.15
CA TRP A 62 -1.82 1.71 14.45
C TRP A 62 -2.50 3.03 14.77
N TYR A 63 -3.07 3.67 13.76
CA TYR A 63 -3.61 5.03 13.87
C TYR A 63 -5.10 5.01 14.22
N GLY A 64 -5.50 5.76 15.25
CA GLY A 64 -6.88 5.86 15.74
C GLY A 64 -7.14 5.03 17.00
N ASP A 65 -8.38 4.58 17.23
CA ASP A 65 -8.75 3.84 18.44
C ASP A 65 -8.41 2.35 18.34
N TRP A 66 -7.19 2.04 18.77
CA TRP A 66 -6.70 0.67 18.92
C TRP A 66 -6.65 0.20 20.38
N SER A 67 -7.07 1.05 21.33
CA SER A 67 -6.89 0.82 22.77
C SER A 67 -7.60 -0.44 23.30
N THR A 68 -8.70 -0.82 22.65
CA THR A 68 -9.51 -2.01 22.99
C THR A 68 -9.30 -3.17 22.01
N ASN A 69 -8.49 -2.99 20.97
CA ASN A 69 -8.34 -3.91 19.84
C ASN A 69 -7.02 -4.72 19.89
N THR A 70 -6.50 -5.01 21.09
CA THR A 70 -5.22 -5.72 21.28
C THR A 70 -5.15 -7.07 20.55
N ALA A 71 -6.26 -7.83 20.51
CA ALA A 71 -6.30 -9.11 19.80
C ALA A 71 -6.09 -8.93 18.29
N GLN A 72 -6.63 -7.87 17.69
CA GLN A 72 -6.46 -7.59 16.26
C GLN A 72 -5.02 -7.17 15.95
N ILE A 73 -4.42 -6.33 16.80
CA ILE A 73 -2.99 -5.99 16.69
C ILE A 73 -2.13 -7.25 16.70
N LEU A 74 -2.38 -8.18 17.63
CA LEU A 74 -1.60 -9.43 17.75
C LEU A 74 -1.76 -10.32 16.52
N ILE A 75 -2.99 -10.49 16.00
CA ILE A 75 -3.24 -11.30 14.80
C ILE A 75 -2.54 -10.69 13.58
N LEU A 76 -2.60 -9.36 13.43
CA LEU A 76 -1.96 -8.68 12.30
C LEU A 76 -0.43 -8.69 12.42
N ALA A 77 0.12 -8.55 13.63
CA ALA A 77 1.55 -8.70 13.88
C ALA A 77 2.04 -10.12 13.58
N ASP A 78 1.29 -11.16 13.99
CA ASP A 78 1.59 -12.56 13.66
C ASP A 78 1.52 -12.81 12.15
N PHE A 79 0.47 -12.31 11.48
CA PHE A 79 0.35 -12.37 10.03
C PHE A 79 1.57 -11.74 9.34
N LEU A 80 1.95 -10.51 9.70
CA LEU A 80 3.09 -9.83 9.10
C LEU A 80 4.42 -10.55 9.37
N SER A 81 4.56 -11.16 10.55
CA SER A 81 5.75 -11.94 10.92
C SER A 81 5.89 -13.22 10.09
N ASN A 82 4.78 -13.77 9.61
CA ASN A 82 4.75 -15.01 8.83
C ASN A 82 4.47 -14.79 7.32
N LEU A 83 4.21 -13.54 6.91
CA LEU A 83 3.91 -13.20 5.51
C LEU A 83 5.16 -13.31 4.63
N GLY A 84 6.30 -12.82 5.13
CA GLY A 84 7.58 -12.89 4.42
C GLY A 84 7.99 -14.33 4.13
N SER A 85 8.54 -14.57 2.94
CA SER A 85 8.94 -15.90 2.46
C SER A 85 7.81 -16.94 2.36
N SER A 86 6.56 -16.57 2.66
CA SER A 86 5.42 -17.45 2.44
C SER A 86 5.25 -17.73 0.94
N PRO A 87 4.68 -18.88 0.55
CA PRO A 87 4.38 -19.16 -0.86
C PRO A 87 3.54 -18.06 -1.52
N TYR A 88 2.68 -17.39 -0.74
CA TYR A 88 1.87 -16.27 -1.23
C TYR A 88 2.74 -15.05 -1.55
N PHE A 89 3.62 -14.63 -0.63
CA PHE A 89 4.43 -13.44 -0.85
C PHE A 89 5.60 -13.67 -1.83
N GLN A 90 6.03 -14.93 -1.98
CA GLN A 90 7.02 -15.35 -2.96
C GLN A 90 6.54 -15.20 -4.42
N ILE A 91 5.24 -15.07 -4.67
CA ILE A 91 4.71 -14.70 -6.01
C ILE A 91 5.34 -13.40 -6.53
N ASN A 92 5.69 -12.48 -5.63
CA ASN A 92 6.31 -11.20 -6.00
C ASN A 92 7.67 -11.36 -6.72
N THR A 93 8.38 -12.48 -6.52
CA THR A 93 9.64 -12.77 -7.22
C THR A 93 9.45 -12.97 -8.74
N GLY A 94 8.22 -13.24 -9.18
CA GLY A 94 7.87 -13.41 -10.59
C GLY A 94 7.74 -12.12 -11.39
N TYR A 95 7.91 -10.95 -10.75
CA TYR A 95 7.71 -9.63 -11.39
C TYR A 95 9.00 -8.78 -11.41
N PRO A 96 9.95 -9.11 -12.31
CA PRO A 96 11.19 -8.36 -12.43
C PRO A 96 11.01 -7.02 -13.17
N ASN A 97 11.91 -6.07 -12.89
CA ASN A 97 12.10 -4.90 -13.73
C ASN A 97 12.82 -5.24 -15.05
N SER A 98 13.00 -4.23 -15.90
CA SER A 98 13.73 -4.36 -17.17
C SER A 98 15.20 -4.78 -17.04
N ALA A 99 15.79 -4.68 -15.84
CA ALA A 99 17.14 -5.14 -15.53
C ALA A 99 17.18 -6.56 -14.94
N GLY A 100 16.04 -7.26 -14.84
CA GLY A 100 15.94 -8.60 -14.29
C GLY A 100 15.93 -8.68 -12.76
N GLN A 101 15.85 -7.54 -12.06
CA GLN A 101 15.74 -7.52 -10.60
C GLN A 101 14.27 -7.64 -10.19
N ALA A 102 13.97 -8.51 -9.23
CA ALA A 102 12.62 -8.71 -8.71
C ALA A 102 12.59 -8.41 -7.19
N PRO A 103 11.40 -8.14 -6.63
CA PRO A 103 11.20 -8.22 -5.19
C PRO A 103 11.70 -9.56 -4.64
N SER A 104 12.32 -9.54 -3.46
CA SER A 104 12.87 -10.75 -2.83
C SER A 104 11.80 -11.80 -2.47
N GLY A 105 10.54 -11.38 -2.33
CA GLY A 105 9.52 -12.22 -1.70
C GLY A 105 9.72 -12.37 -0.18
N ASP A 106 10.57 -11.54 0.42
CA ASP A 106 10.91 -11.59 1.84
C ASP A 106 10.52 -10.29 2.55
N LEU A 107 9.83 -10.44 3.69
CA LEU A 107 9.49 -9.38 4.62
C LEU A 107 9.85 -9.81 6.03
N ALA A 108 10.18 -8.84 6.88
CA ALA A 108 10.25 -9.03 8.32
C ALA A 108 9.36 -7.99 9.01
N PHE A 109 8.63 -8.40 10.04
CA PHE A 109 7.89 -7.45 10.88
C PHE A 109 8.86 -6.79 11.87
N GLY A 110 9.01 -5.47 11.76
CA GLY A 110 9.91 -4.66 12.59
C GLY A 110 9.27 -4.10 13.85
N GLY A 111 7.99 -4.38 14.09
CA GLY A 111 7.20 -3.85 15.20
C GLY A 111 6.28 -2.71 14.79
N GLY A 112 5.71 -2.03 15.78
CA GLY A 112 4.80 -0.93 15.54
C GLY A 112 4.49 -0.10 16.77
N ALA A 113 3.82 1.02 16.55
CA ALA A 113 3.39 1.95 17.59
C ALA A 113 1.94 2.36 17.38
N THR A 114 1.24 2.66 18.47
CA THR A 114 -0.11 3.23 18.42
C THR A 114 -0.03 4.74 18.34
N ASP A 115 -0.85 5.34 17.49
CA ASP A 115 -1.05 6.77 17.39
C ASP A 115 -2.53 7.07 17.63
N ALA A 116 -2.84 7.65 18.79
CA ALA A 116 -4.21 7.96 19.20
C ALA A 116 -4.68 9.29 18.60
N TYR A 117 -4.87 9.32 17.28
CA TYR A 117 -5.40 10.46 16.53
C TYR A 117 -4.53 11.72 16.56
N SER A 118 -3.21 11.62 16.41
CA SER A 118 -2.31 12.78 16.43
C SER A 118 -2.63 13.85 15.38
N HIS A 119 -3.35 13.48 14.31
CA HIS A 119 -3.86 14.36 13.25
C HIS A 119 -5.41 14.34 13.15
N GLY A 120 -6.11 13.86 14.19
CA GLY A 120 -7.57 13.72 14.19
C GLY A 120 -8.10 12.54 13.37
N ALA A 121 -9.43 12.40 13.31
CA ALA A 121 -10.10 11.30 12.60
C ALA A 121 -10.29 11.56 11.10
N LEU A 122 -9.94 12.74 10.60
CA LEU A 122 -9.98 13.08 9.18
C LEU A 122 -8.57 13.41 8.71
N LEU A 123 -7.99 12.51 7.92
CA LEU A 123 -6.64 12.64 7.39
C LEU A 123 -6.68 13.09 5.94
N THR A 124 -5.72 13.91 5.55
CA THR A 124 -5.30 14.08 4.16
C THR A 124 -4.20 13.08 3.82
N GLU A 125 -3.88 12.92 2.53
CA GLU A 125 -2.71 12.14 2.11
C GLU A 125 -1.38 12.63 2.71
N ALA A 126 -1.28 13.93 3.00
CA ALA A 126 -0.09 14.51 3.61
C ALA A 126 0.00 14.11 5.09
N ASP A 127 -1.13 14.10 5.79
CA ASP A 127 -1.18 13.70 7.20
C ASP A 127 -0.75 12.24 7.38
N VAL A 128 -1.07 11.36 6.42
CA VAL A 128 -0.58 9.96 6.45
C VAL A 128 0.96 9.88 6.47
N ALA A 129 1.65 10.70 5.67
CA ALA A 129 3.11 10.75 5.72
C ALA A 129 3.61 11.35 7.04
N ASP A 130 2.95 12.38 7.54
CA ASP A 130 3.32 13.07 8.77
C ASP A 130 3.07 12.20 10.02
N VAL A 131 2.08 11.30 10.01
CA VAL A 131 1.86 10.26 11.03
C VAL A 131 3.09 9.36 11.16
N VAL A 132 3.65 8.90 10.04
CA VAL A 132 4.89 8.11 10.06
C VAL A 132 6.05 8.94 10.59
N GLY A 133 6.19 10.19 10.13
CA GLY A 133 7.22 11.10 10.61
C GLY A 133 7.16 11.32 12.12
N ASN A 134 5.96 11.54 12.66
CA ASN A 134 5.73 11.71 14.10
C ASN A 134 6.07 10.43 14.88
N ALA A 135 5.66 9.26 14.39
CA ALA A 135 5.99 7.98 15.03
C ALA A 135 7.51 7.74 15.11
N VAL A 136 8.26 8.17 14.08
CA VAL A 136 9.73 8.14 14.10
C VAL A 136 10.30 9.15 15.10
N LEU A 137 9.86 10.41 15.05
CA LEU A 137 10.40 11.49 15.89
C LEU A 137 10.12 11.28 17.38
N THR A 138 9.02 10.60 17.72
CA THR A 138 8.66 10.26 19.10
C THR A 138 9.27 8.93 19.58
N GLY A 139 10.00 8.23 18.71
CA GLY A 139 10.63 6.94 19.03
C GLY A 139 9.68 5.76 19.10
N GLY A 140 8.46 5.88 18.56
CA GLY A 140 7.50 4.77 18.48
C GLY A 140 7.93 3.70 17.47
N VAL A 141 8.57 4.10 16.38
CA VAL A 141 9.20 3.20 15.40
C VAL A 141 10.59 3.71 15.05
N PRO A 142 11.56 2.84 14.70
CA PRO A 142 12.90 3.28 14.32
C PRO A 142 12.86 4.03 12.98
N LEU A 143 13.87 4.88 12.75
CA LEU A 143 14.15 5.44 11.44
C LEU A 143 14.93 4.42 10.61
N ASP A 144 14.30 3.86 9.58
CA ASP A 144 14.84 2.88 8.64
C ASP A 144 14.59 3.36 7.20
N PRO A 145 15.63 3.83 6.49
CA PRO A 145 15.50 4.29 5.11
C PRO A 145 15.11 3.18 4.11
N SER A 146 15.30 1.92 4.49
CA SER A 146 14.96 0.75 3.67
C SER A 146 13.59 0.18 4.02
N GLY A 147 13.06 0.55 5.18
CA GLY A 147 11.80 0.06 5.72
C GLY A 147 10.56 0.54 4.96
N ILE A 148 9.47 -0.19 5.17
CA ILE A 148 8.12 0.14 4.69
C ILE A 148 7.28 0.46 5.92
N TYR A 149 6.77 1.68 5.99
CA TYR A 149 5.90 2.14 7.07
C TYR A 149 4.45 2.03 6.64
N VAL A 150 3.67 1.21 7.34
CA VAL A 150 2.24 1.03 7.10
C VAL A 150 1.49 1.87 8.11
N VAL A 151 0.68 2.81 7.63
CA VAL A 151 -0.33 3.46 8.46
C VAL A 151 -1.61 2.65 8.32
N LEU A 152 -1.98 1.92 9.39
CA LEU A 152 -3.22 1.16 9.45
C LEU A 152 -4.20 1.88 10.36
N THR A 153 -5.32 2.35 9.80
CA THR A 153 -6.29 3.13 10.57
C THR A 153 -7.37 2.27 11.22
N SER A 154 -7.90 2.75 12.36
CA SER A 154 -9.14 2.24 12.92
C SER A 154 -10.35 2.61 12.01
N PRO A 155 -11.47 1.87 12.10
CA PRO A 155 -12.60 2.03 11.17
C PRO A 155 -13.30 3.39 11.17
N ASP A 156 -13.10 4.20 12.20
CA ASP A 156 -13.71 5.52 12.36
C ASP A 156 -12.88 6.66 11.75
N VAL A 157 -11.67 6.36 11.25
CA VAL A 157 -10.81 7.33 10.58
C VAL A 157 -11.12 7.38 9.09
N THR A 158 -11.26 8.58 8.55
CA THR A 158 -11.44 8.82 7.11
C THR A 158 -10.18 9.44 6.52
N VAL A 159 -9.69 8.88 5.41
CA VAL A 159 -8.67 9.54 4.59
C VAL A 159 -9.34 10.22 3.40
N GLN A 160 -8.97 11.47 3.14
CA GLN A 160 -9.37 12.23 1.96
C GLN A 160 -8.26 12.22 0.91
N ASP A 161 -8.62 11.85 -0.31
CA ASP A 161 -7.78 12.01 -1.50
C ASP A 161 -8.31 13.19 -2.31
N GLY A 162 -7.69 14.35 -2.08
CA GLY A 162 -7.98 15.60 -2.78
C GLY A 162 -9.41 16.11 -2.53
N ALA A 163 -10.36 15.60 -3.30
CA ALA A 163 -11.76 16.03 -3.33
C ALA A 163 -12.75 14.99 -2.77
N THR A 164 -12.35 13.73 -2.61
CA THR A 164 -13.22 12.63 -2.17
C THR A 164 -12.58 11.84 -1.03
N GLN A 165 -13.25 10.79 -0.56
CA GLN A 165 -12.68 9.84 0.40
C GLN A 165 -11.82 8.82 -0.35
N PHE A 166 -10.84 8.25 0.36
CA PHE A 166 -10.04 7.13 -0.12
C PHE A 166 -10.94 6.01 -0.68
N CYS A 167 -10.47 5.39 -1.76
CA CYS A 167 -11.17 4.36 -2.54
C CYS A 167 -12.47 4.78 -3.24
N LEU A 168 -12.90 6.05 -3.19
CA LEU A 168 -14.02 6.50 -4.03
C LEU A 168 -13.58 6.85 -5.46
N THR A 169 -12.32 7.24 -5.64
CA THR A 169 -11.76 7.60 -6.95
C THR A 169 -10.42 6.94 -7.19
N CYS A 170 -9.53 6.95 -6.19
CA CYS A 170 -8.27 6.23 -6.19
C CYS A 170 -8.17 5.36 -4.93
N CYS A 171 -7.74 4.10 -5.10
CA CYS A 171 -7.65 3.08 -4.02
C CYS A 171 -6.20 2.78 -3.62
N ASN A 172 -5.28 3.70 -3.89
CA ASN A 172 -3.85 3.49 -3.76
C ASN A 172 -3.18 4.72 -3.15
N LEU A 173 -2.87 4.65 -1.86
CA LEU A 173 -2.08 5.68 -1.18
C LEU A 173 -0.78 5.07 -0.66
N HIS A 174 0.31 5.41 -1.32
CA HIS A 174 1.67 5.06 -0.93
C HIS A 174 2.64 6.09 -1.50
N GLY A 175 3.84 6.18 -0.93
CA GLY A 175 4.81 7.14 -1.41
C GLY A 175 6.12 7.10 -0.67
N THR A 176 6.89 8.17 -0.85
CA THR A 176 8.11 8.43 -0.09
C THR A 176 7.99 9.81 0.54
N SER A 177 8.60 9.97 1.70
CA SER A 177 8.74 11.25 2.38
C SER A 177 10.08 11.26 3.12
N GLU A 178 10.33 12.30 3.90
CA GLU A 178 11.57 12.50 4.63
C GLU A 178 11.27 12.92 6.06
N VAL A 179 12.02 12.38 7.01
CA VAL A 179 12.01 12.81 8.41
C VAL A 179 13.44 12.87 8.92
N ALA A 180 13.78 13.94 9.64
CA ALA A 180 15.12 14.16 10.20
C ALA A 180 16.29 14.02 9.18
N GLY A 181 16.08 14.45 7.92
CA GLY A 181 17.12 14.35 6.89
C GLY A 181 17.19 13.00 6.17
N SER A 182 16.34 12.04 6.53
CA SER A 182 16.35 10.68 5.98
C SER A 182 15.04 10.33 5.29
N GLY A 183 15.13 9.79 4.08
CA GLY A 183 13.97 9.31 3.34
C GLY A 183 13.35 8.06 4.00
N PHE A 184 12.05 7.89 3.81
CA PHE A 184 11.31 6.68 4.17
C PHE A 184 10.21 6.40 3.14
N ARG A 185 9.71 5.16 3.11
CA ARG A 185 8.62 4.71 2.23
C ARG A 185 7.40 4.38 3.06
N TYR A 186 6.22 4.79 2.62
CA TYR A 186 4.99 4.52 3.36
C TYR A 186 3.87 4.03 2.47
N VAL A 187 2.91 3.34 3.09
CA VAL A 187 1.65 2.90 2.50
C VAL A 187 0.53 3.09 3.51
N PHE A 188 -0.65 3.40 3.02
CA PHE A 188 -1.87 3.49 3.81
C PHE A 188 -2.76 2.27 3.59
N VAL A 189 -3.39 1.81 4.68
CA VAL A 189 -4.43 0.77 4.68
C VAL A 189 -5.55 1.24 5.60
N GLY A 190 -6.80 1.29 5.09
CA GLY A 190 -7.99 1.66 5.85
C GLY A 190 -9.25 1.65 5.00
#